data_AF-A0A7C1KXN7-F1
#
_entry.id   AF-A0A7C1KXN7-F1
#
_cell.length_a   1.000
_cell.length_b   1.000
_cell.length_c   1.000
_cell.angle_alpha   90.00
_cell.angle_beta   90.00
_cell.angle_gamma   90.00
#
_symmetry.space_group_name_H-M   'P 1'
#
loop_
_entity.id
_entity.type
_entity.pdbx_description
1 polymer ?
#
loop_
_entity_poly.entity_id
_entity_poly.type
_entity_poly.pdbx_seq_one_letter_code
_entity_poly.pdbx_strand_id
1 'polypeptide(L)'
;MPDKTSKILSIALYAVIGISVLFLILFYFEAVGEGLLIYWTYLLMIIATVSAVVFPVIFMIRNPKGTKKALIGIGAMELVFLIAYLIASDEVLPKYEKYGIDPSAAKRVGMGLIATYLFGFGAIGAIIYSAVSRFFK
;
A
#
# COMPACT_ATOMS: atom_id res chain seq x y z
N MET A 1 17.50 -9.04 21.70
CA MET A 1 16.75 -9.41 22.92
C MET A 1 15.31 -8.94 22.72
N PRO A 2 14.32 -9.82 22.53
CA PRO A 2 12.94 -9.39 22.31
C PRO A 2 12.46 -8.64 23.55
N ASP A 3 12.00 -7.40 23.36
CA ASP A 3 11.43 -6.60 24.43
C ASP A 3 10.08 -7.21 24.89
N LYS A 4 9.57 -6.78 26.05
CA LYS A 4 8.31 -7.32 26.58
C LYS A 4 7.13 -7.12 25.61
N THR A 5 7.14 -6.05 24.81
CA THR A 5 6.07 -5.72 23.86
C THR A 5 6.07 -6.66 22.65
N SER A 6 7.22 -6.93 22.04
CA SER A 6 7.34 -7.86 20.91
C SER A 6 6.97 -9.29 21.32
N LYS A 7 7.31 -9.71 22.54
CA LYS A 7 6.91 -11.02 23.05
C LYS A 7 5.39 -11.15 23.19
N ILE A 8 4.71 -10.12 23.70
CA ILE A 8 3.23 -10.08 23.82
C ILE A 8 2.58 -10.12 22.43
N LEU A 9 3.09 -9.33 21.48
CA LEU A 9 2.57 -9.29 20.11
C LEU A 9 2.69 -10.66 19.42
N SER A 10 3.85 -11.32 19.54
CA SER A 10 4.05 -12.66 18.96
C SER A 10 3.12 -13.70 19.57
N ILE A 11 2.90 -13.66 20.89
CA ILE A 11 1.96 -14.58 21.56
C ILE A 11 0.54 -14.35 21.05
N ALA A 12 0.10 -13.09 20.95
CA ALA A 12 -1.21 -12.77 20.40
C ALA A 12 -1.38 -13.27 18.95
N LEU A 13 -0.34 -13.10 18.12
CA LEU A 13 -0.35 -13.55 16.73
C LEU A 13 -0.43 -15.08 16.62
N TYR A 14 0.37 -15.82 17.40
CA TYR A 14 0.28 -17.28 17.43
C TYR A 14 -1.07 -17.77 17.96
N ALA A 15 -1.69 -17.07 18.92
CA ALA A 15 -3.03 -17.40 19.38
C ALA A 15 -4.06 -17.23 18.26
N VAL A 16 -4.02 -16.14 17.50
CA VAL A 16 -4.92 -15.90 16.36
C VAL A 16 -4.74 -16.97 15.28
N ILE A 17 -3.50 -17.34 14.97
CA ILE A 17 -3.20 -18.43 14.02
C ILE A 17 -3.76 -19.76 14.55
N GLY A 18 -3.50 -20.08 15.82
CA GLY A 18 -3.97 -21.32 16.45
C GLY A 18 -5.49 -21.44 16.44
N ILE A 19 -6.21 -20.37 16.77
CA ILE A 19 -7.68 -20.32 16.71
C ILE A 19 -8.18 -20.50 15.28
N SER A 20 -7.51 -19.88 14.31
CA SER A 20 -7.89 -20.00 12.89
C SER A 20 -7.70 -21.43 12.38
N VAL A 21 -6.59 -22.08 12.74
CA VAL A 21 -6.34 -23.49 12.40
C VAL A 21 -7.36 -24.40 13.09
N LEU A 22 -7.72 -24.12 14.35
CA LEU A 22 -8.74 -24.88 15.07
C LEU A 22 -10.09 -24.80 14.35
N PHE A 23 -10.53 -23.61 13.92
CA PHE A 23 -11.80 -23.47 13.18
C PHE A 23 -11.78 -24.20 11.84
N LEU A 24 -10.64 -24.24 11.14
CA LEU A 24 -10.52 -25.04 9.91
C LEU A 24 -10.64 -26.54 10.19
N ILE A 25 -10.03 -27.03 11.26
CA ILE A 25 -10.14 -28.44 11.66
C ILE A 25 -11.58 -28.78 12.03
N LEU A 26 -12.23 -27.95 12.85
CA LEU A 26 -13.61 -28.17 13.26
C LEU A 26 -14.58 -28.13 12.08
N PHE A 27 -14.34 -27.26 11.10
CA PHE A 27 -15.10 -27.23 9.86
C PHE A 27 -14.88 -28.48 9.00
N TYR A 28 -13.64 -28.98 8.91
CA TYR A 28 -13.33 -30.21 8.17
C TYR A 28 -14.09 -31.43 8.73
N PHE A 29 -14.29 -31.49 10.04
CA PHE A 29 -15.09 -32.53 10.71
C PHE A 29 -16.60 -32.23 10.73
N GLU A 30 -17.08 -31.24 9.97
CA GLU A 30 -18.48 -30.80 9.92
C GLU A 30 -19.07 -30.39 11.30
N ALA A 31 -18.21 -30.11 12.28
CA ALA A 31 -18.63 -29.73 13.64
C ALA A 31 -19.04 -28.25 13.74
N VAL A 32 -18.73 -27.45 12.71
CA VAL A 32 -18.99 -26.01 12.63
C VAL A 32 -19.44 -25.67 11.21
N GLY A 33 -20.43 -24.78 11.09
CA GLY A 33 -20.94 -24.33 9.78
C GLY A 33 -20.12 -23.22 9.13
N GLU A 34 -20.27 -23.08 7.81
CA GLU A 34 -19.59 -22.06 6.97
C GLU A 34 -19.78 -20.63 7.48
N GLY A 35 -20.96 -20.32 8.03
CA GLY A 35 -21.27 -19.00 8.57
C GLY A 35 -20.29 -18.57 9.67
N LEU A 36 -19.86 -19.48 10.56
CA LEU A 36 -18.92 -19.14 11.62
C LEU A 36 -17.56 -18.74 11.05
N LEU A 37 -17.07 -19.47 10.04
CA LEU A 37 -15.81 -19.17 9.36
C LEU A 37 -15.88 -17.82 8.64
N ILE A 38 -16.98 -17.55 7.94
CA ILE A 38 -17.18 -16.28 7.24
C ILE A 38 -17.17 -15.12 8.25
N TYR A 39 -17.92 -15.23 9.36
CA TYR A 39 -17.88 -14.21 10.41
C TYR A 39 -16.49 -14.06 11.05
N TRP A 40 -15.75 -15.15 11.25
CA TRP A 40 -14.38 -15.10 11.75
C TRP A 40 -13.45 -14.35 10.79
N THR A 41 -13.56 -14.60 9.48
CA THR A 41 -12.76 -13.87 8.48
C THR A 41 -13.11 -12.39 8.43
N TYR A 42 -14.40 -12.02 8.53
CA TYR A 42 -14.78 -10.61 8.60
C TYR A 42 -14.26 -9.92 9.86
N LEU A 43 -14.28 -10.61 11.01
CA LEU A 43 -13.70 -10.08 12.24
C LEU A 43 -12.19 -9.82 12.07
N LEU A 44 -11.45 -10.80 11.54
CA LEU A 44 -10.01 -10.65 11.28
C LEU A 44 -9.72 -9.54 10.27
N MET A 45 -10.53 -9.43 9.21
CA MET A 45 -10.42 -8.35 8.23
C MET A 45 -10.60 -6.98 8.88
N ILE A 46 -11.63 -6.79 9.71
CA ILE A 46 -11.84 -5.52 10.42
C ILE A 46 -10.65 -5.20 11.32
N ILE A 47 -10.17 -6.17 12.11
CA ILE A 47 -9.00 -5.97 12.98
C ILE A 47 -7.77 -5.60 12.17
N ALA A 48 -7.53 -6.27 11.04
CA ALA A 48 -6.41 -6.02 10.16
C ALA A 48 -6.49 -4.63 9.52
N THR A 49 -7.66 -4.24 8.98
CA THR A 49 -7.89 -2.92 8.38
C THR A 49 -7.70 -1.81 9.42
N VAL A 50 -8.29 -1.94 10.61
CA VAL A 50 -8.12 -0.95 11.68
C VAL A 50 -6.65 -0.85 12.09
N SER A 51 -5.98 -1.99 12.28
CA SER A 51 -4.56 -2.04 12.63
C SER A 51 -3.67 -1.41 11.57
N ALA A 52 -3.94 -1.66 10.28
CA ALA A 52 -3.19 -1.13 9.15
C ALA A 52 -3.26 0.39 9.05
N VAL A 53 -4.30 1.03 9.59
CA VAL A 53 -4.42 2.49 9.64
C VAL A 53 -3.87 3.04 10.96
N VAL A 54 -4.28 2.46 12.09
CA VAL A 54 -3.96 2.98 13.43
C VAL A 54 -2.47 2.85 13.75
N PHE A 55 -1.83 1.73 13.42
CA PHE A 55 -0.41 1.54 13.76
C PHE A 55 0.52 2.53 13.05
N PRO A 56 0.41 2.77 11.72
CA PRO A 56 1.21 3.80 11.07
C PRO A 56 0.97 5.19 11.65
N VAL A 57 -0.28 5.55 11.98
CA VAL A 57 -0.60 6.86 12.58
C VAL A 57 0.06 7.03 13.95
N ILE A 58 -0.07 6.04 14.84
CA ILE A 58 0.57 6.06 16.15
C ILE A 58 2.10 6.11 16.00
N PHE A 59 2.66 5.33 15.09
CA PHE A 59 4.09 5.33 14.81
C PHE A 59 4.57 6.70 14.31
N MET A 60 3.78 7.34 13.44
CA MET A 60 4.07 8.67 12.92
C MET A 60 4.07 9.74 14.03
N ILE A 61 3.14 9.67 14.97
CA ILE A 61 3.08 10.60 16.13
C ILE A 61 4.24 10.38 17.09
N ARG A 62 4.59 9.11 17.35
CA ARG A 62 5.66 8.76 18.31
C ARG A 62 7.08 9.02 17.76
N ASN A 63 7.27 8.97 16.44
CA ASN A 63 8.57 9.16 15.79
C ASN A 63 8.57 10.35 14.80
N PRO A 64 8.29 11.58 15.24
CA PRO A 64 8.08 12.74 14.35
C PRO A 64 9.29 13.05 13.44
N LYS A 65 10.52 12.76 13.92
CA LYS A 65 11.75 12.93 13.12
C LYS A 65 11.79 11.99 11.91
N GLY A 66 11.37 10.74 12.07
CA GLY A 66 11.26 9.76 10.98
C GLY A 66 10.08 10.07 10.07
N THR A 67 8.96 10.48 10.67
CA THR A 67 7.72 10.87 9.99
C THR A 67 7.93 12.00 9.00
N LYS A 68 8.73 13.03 9.33
CA LYS A 68 9.00 14.12 8.39
C LYS A 68 9.58 13.62 7.08
N LYS A 69 10.53 12.67 7.11
CA LYS A 69 11.12 12.10 5.89
C LYS A 69 10.10 11.26 5.10
N ALA A 70 9.30 10.47 5.81
CA ALA A 70 8.23 9.67 5.19
C ALA A 70 7.17 10.56 4.51
N LEU A 71 6.72 11.62 5.19
CA LEU A 71 5.76 12.59 4.67
C LEU A 71 6.31 13.37 3.48
N ILE A 72 7.60 13.75 3.50
CA ILE A 72 8.24 14.37 2.33
C ILE A 72 8.24 13.40 1.15
N GLY A 73 8.52 12.11 1.37
CA GLY A 73 8.47 11.09 0.32
C GLY A 73 7.07 10.93 -0.28
N ILE A 74 6.05 10.81 0.58
CA ILE A 74 4.64 10.71 0.15
C ILE A 74 4.22 11.98 -0.59
N GLY A 75 4.50 13.16 -0.04
CA GLY A 75 4.15 14.43 -0.65
C GLY A 75 4.84 14.66 -2.00
N ALA A 76 6.10 14.25 -2.14
CA ALA A 76 6.81 14.29 -3.41
C ALA A 76 6.19 13.34 -4.44
N MET A 77 5.78 12.13 -4.01
CA MET A 77 5.10 11.17 -4.88
C MET A 77 3.75 11.73 -5.36
N GLU A 78 2.96 12.29 -4.45
CA GLU A 78 1.66 12.89 -4.75
C GLU A 78 1.80 14.12 -5.66
N LEU A 79 2.83 14.95 -5.45
CA LEU A 79 3.17 16.05 -6.34
C LEU A 79 3.47 15.56 -7.77
N VAL A 80 4.21 14.46 -7.93
CA VAL A 80 4.47 13.88 -9.26
C VAL A 80 3.18 13.41 -9.92
N PHE A 81 2.27 12.76 -9.18
CA PHE A 81 0.97 12.36 -9.72
C PHE A 81 0.09 13.56 -10.10
N LEU A 82 0.11 14.64 -9.31
CA LEU A 82 -0.59 15.88 -9.64
C LEU A 82 -0.05 16.49 -10.94
N ILE A 83 1.28 16.60 -11.08
CA ILE A 83 1.92 17.09 -12.30
C ILE A 83 1.55 16.19 -13.48
N ALA A 84 1.63 14.87 -13.31
CA ALA A 84 1.27 13.91 -14.36
C ALA A 84 -0.20 14.03 -14.78
N TYR A 85 -1.11 14.25 -13.83
CA TYR A 85 -2.53 14.44 -14.11
C TYR A 85 -2.82 15.76 -14.85
N LEU A 86 -2.10 16.82 -14.51
CA LEU A 86 -2.23 18.13 -15.18
C LEU A 86 -1.73 18.09 -16.63
N ILE A 87 -0.70 17.28 -16.91
CA ILE A 87 -0.15 17.10 -18.27
C ILE A 87 -0.98 16.09 -19.07
N ALA A 88 -1.61 15.11 -18.40
CA ALA A 88 -2.39 14.08 -19.07
C ALA A 88 -3.58 14.65 -19.84
N SER A 89 -3.68 14.28 -21.11
CA SER A 89 -4.83 14.59 -21.96
C SER A 89 -5.98 13.61 -21.70
N ASP A 90 -7.22 14.10 -21.79
CA ASP A 90 -8.44 13.30 -21.85
C ASP A 90 -8.87 12.95 -23.29
N GLU A 91 -8.08 13.37 -24.29
CA GLU A 91 -8.38 13.12 -25.68
C GLU A 91 -8.32 11.62 -26.02
N VAL A 92 -9.45 11.08 -26.49
CA VAL A 92 -9.56 9.72 -27.01
C VAL A 92 -9.40 9.80 -28.52
N LEU A 93 -8.36 9.16 -29.08
CA LEU A 93 -8.22 9.16 -30.53
C LEU A 93 -9.45 8.50 -31.18
N PRO A 94 -9.91 8.97 -32.35
CA PRO A 94 -11.09 8.41 -33.04
C PRO A 94 -11.02 6.89 -33.27
N LYS A 95 -9.79 6.35 -33.44
CA LYS A 95 -9.54 4.89 -33.56
C LYS A 95 -9.98 4.09 -32.32
N TYR A 96 -10.05 4.73 -31.16
CA TYR A 96 -10.39 4.12 -29.88
C TYR A 96 -11.82 4.41 -29.41
N GLU A 97 -12.57 5.31 -30.06
CA GLU A 97 -13.99 5.57 -29.75
C GLU A 97 -14.84 4.31 -29.85
N LYS A 98 -14.52 3.40 -30.78
CA LYS A 98 -15.21 2.11 -30.94
C LYS A 98 -15.15 1.20 -29.71
N TYR A 99 -14.23 1.47 -28.78
CA TYR A 99 -14.09 0.72 -27.52
C TYR A 99 -14.86 1.37 -26.37
N GLY A 100 -15.58 2.47 -26.60
CA GLY A 100 -16.37 3.15 -25.57
C GLY A 100 -15.51 3.68 -24.42
N ILE A 101 -14.27 4.10 -24.70
CA ILE A 101 -13.37 4.62 -23.67
C ILE A 101 -13.88 5.98 -23.19
N ASP A 102 -14.18 6.04 -21.89
CA ASP A 102 -14.52 7.29 -21.22
C ASP A 102 -13.29 8.25 -21.19
N PRO A 103 -13.45 9.54 -21.53
CA PRO A 103 -12.37 10.53 -21.48
C PRO A 103 -11.68 10.62 -20.12
N SER A 104 -12.42 10.42 -19.02
CA SER A 104 -11.85 10.42 -17.67
C SER A 104 -11.01 9.16 -17.41
N ALA A 105 -11.43 8.01 -17.93
CA ALA A 105 -10.60 6.79 -17.92
C ALA A 105 -9.31 6.99 -18.73
N ALA A 106 -9.39 7.58 -19.93
CA ALA A 106 -8.22 7.89 -20.76
C ALA A 106 -7.22 8.81 -20.03
N LYS A 107 -7.72 9.86 -19.38
CA LYS A 107 -6.88 10.79 -18.59
C LYS A 107 -6.16 10.11 -17.43
N ARG A 108 -6.82 9.19 -16.71
CA ARG A 108 -6.20 8.43 -15.62
C ARG A 108 -5.10 7.49 -16.10
N VAL A 109 -5.31 6.86 -17.26
CA VAL A 109 -4.28 6.02 -17.90
C VAL A 109 -3.09 6.87 -18.35
N GLY A 110 -3.35 8.01 -18.99
CA GLY A 110 -2.31 8.97 -19.39
C GLY A 110 -1.51 9.49 -18.19
N MET A 111 -2.18 9.84 -17.09
CA MET A 111 -1.54 10.21 -15.82
C MET A 111 -0.62 9.08 -15.33
N GLY A 112 -1.10 7.83 -15.30
CA GLY A 112 -0.29 6.69 -14.86
C GLY A 112 0.96 6.48 -15.71
N LEU A 113 0.83 6.64 -17.03
CA LEU A 113 1.95 6.52 -17.97
C LEU A 113 2.98 7.64 -17.76
N ILE A 114 2.53 8.90 -17.71
CA ILE A 114 3.40 10.06 -17.48
C ILE A 114 4.09 9.96 -16.11
N ALA A 115 3.35 9.61 -15.05
CA ALA A 115 3.92 9.42 -13.72
C ALA A 115 5.02 8.35 -13.73
N THR A 116 4.79 7.24 -14.45
CA THR A 116 5.78 6.16 -14.59
C THR A 116 7.03 6.65 -15.31
N TYR A 117 6.91 7.46 -16.36
CA TYR A 117 8.07 8.07 -17.01
C TYR A 117 8.81 9.03 -16.07
N LEU A 118 8.11 9.88 -15.33
CA LEU A 118 8.72 10.80 -14.37
C LEU A 118 9.48 10.06 -13.27
N PHE A 119 8.88 9.02 -12.68
CA PHE A 119 9.57 8.18 -11.70
C PHE A 119 10.72 7.39 -12.31
N GLY A 120 10.55 6.86 -13.52
CA GLY A 120 11.58 6.08 -14.22
C GLY A 120 12.83 6.90 -14.53
N PHE A 121 12.67 8.04 -15.21
CA PHE A 121 13.78 8.94 -15.49
C PHE A 121 14.36 9.56 -14.21
N GLY A 122 13.50 9.89 -13.24
CA GLY A 122 13.94 10.36 -11.92
C GLY A 122 14.80 9.33 -11.18
N ALA A 123 14.44 8.06 -11.24
CA ALA A 123 15.20 6.97 -10.63
C ALA A 123 16.57 6.79 -11.31
N ILE A 124 16.62 6.81 -12.65
CA ILE A 124 17.89 6.75 -13.39
C ILE A 124 18.79 7.93 -12.97
N GLY A 125 18.25 9.15 -12.94
CA GLY A 125 18.98 10.33 -12.50
C GLY A 125 19.48 10.23 -11.06
N ALA A 126 18.64 9.72 -10.15
CA ALA A 126 19.00 9.51 -8.74
C ALA A 126 20.13 8.49 -8.58
N ILE A 127 20.12 7.41 -9.37
CA ILE A 127 21.18 6.40 -9.38
C ILE A 127 22.51 7.02 -9.84
N ILE A 128 22.50 7.76 -10.95
CA ILE A 128 23.71 8.44 -11.46
C ILE A 128 24.24 9.43 -10.44
N TYR A 129 23.38 10.27 -9.87
CA TYR A 129 23.77 11.23 -8.83
C TYR A 129 24.34 10.52 -7.59
N SER A 130 23.71 9.43 -7.14
CA SER A 130 24.22 8.65 -6.01
C SER A 130 25.57 8.00 -6.31
N ALA A 131 25.85 7.63 -7.56
CA ALA A 131 27.14 7.08 -7.95
C ALA A 131 28.22 8.17 -7.95
N VAL A 132 27.94 9.34 -8.56
CA VAL A 132 28.89 10.44 -8.69
C VAL A 132 29.18 11.10 -7.34
N SER A 133 28.16 11.36 -6.52
CA SER A 133 28.31 12.01 -5.21
C SER A 133 29.15 11.21 -4.21
N ARG A 134 29.31 9.90 -4.42
CA ARG A 134 30.22 9.06 -3.61
C ARG A 134 31.69 9.29 -3.92
N PHE A 135 32.04 9.79 -5.10
CA PHE A 135 33.43 10.10 -5.47
C PHE A 135 33.88 11.48 -4.98
N PHE A 136 32.92 12.38 -4.71
CA PHE A 136 33.18 13.73 -4.19
C PHE A 136 33.04 13.82 -2.66
N LYS A 137 32.76 12.71 -1.98
CA LYS A 137 32.81 12.55 -0.52
C LYS A 137 33.97 11.67 -0.14
#